data_AF-A0A3D2TWW7-F1
#
_entry.id   AF-A0A3D2TWW7-F1
#
_cell.length_a   1.000
_cell.length_b   1.000
_cell.length_c   1.000
_cell.angle_alpha   90.00
_cell.angle_beta   90.00
_cell.angle_gamma   90.00
#
_symmetry.space_group_name_H-M   'P 1'
#
loop_
_entity.id
_entity.type
_entity.pdbx_description
1 polymer ?
#
loop_
_entity_poly.entity_id
_entity_poly.type
_entity_poly.pdbx_seq_one_letter_code
_entity_poly.pdbx_strand_id
1 'polypeptide(L)' 'MWNYEKRLQYPVKITRCDPKAAMIIASQYGGLYSDSSKPFFIILFYSINFLFT' A
#
# COMPACT_ATOMS: atom_id res chain seq x y z
N MET A 1 14.60 4.42 19.00
CA MET A 1 13.18 4.26 19.42
C MET A 1 12.31 5.12 18.52
N TRP A 2 11.14 4.64 18.13
CA TRP A 2 10.20 5.38 17.29
C TRP A 2 9.32 6.27 18.16
N ASN A 3 9.23 7.57 17.83
CA ASN A 3 8.33 8.50 18.52
C ASN A 3 7.02 8.59 17.73
N TYR A 4 5.89 8.34 18.39
CA TYR A 4 4.57 8.45 17.78
C TYR A 4 4.01 9.85 17.98
N GLU A 5 3.64 10.52 16.90
CA GLU A 5 2.90 11.77 16.96
C GLU A 5 1.55 11.59 16.28
N LYS A 6 0.48 11.93 16.98
CA LYS A 6 -0.90 11.76 16.50
C LYS A 6 -1.27 12.85 15.48
N ARG A 7 -0.58 12.83 14.34
CA ARG A 7 -0.81 13.70 13.18
C ARG A 7 -0.79 12.86 11.91
N LEU A 8 -1.66 13.21 10.97
CA LEU A 8 -1.62 12.63 9.62
C LEU A 8 -0.43 13.24 8.87
N GLN A 9 0.26 12.44 8.05
CA GLN A 9 1.36 12.93 7.22
C GLN A 9 0.88 13.94 6.17
N TYR A 10 -0.37 13.78 5.69
CA TYR A 10 -1.02 14.69 4.77
C TYR A 10 -2.41 15.08 5.28
N PRO A 11 -2.84 16.35 5.10
CA PRO A 11 -4.16 16.79 5.52
C PRO A 11 -5.24 16.15 4.62
N VAL A 12 -5.99 15.22 5.17
CA VAL A 12 -7.13 14.60 4.48
C VAL A 12 -8.41 15.36 4.82
N LYS A 13 -9.13 15.84 3.80
CA LYS A 13 -10.44 16.51 3.95
C LYS A 13 -11.50 15.71 3.20
N ILE A 14 -12.44 15.13 3.93
CA ILE A 14 -13.56 14.39 3.34
C ILE A 14 -14.74 15.36 3.23
N THR A 15 -15.08 15.76 2.01
CA THR A 15 -16.15 16.76 1.75
C THR A 15 -17.54 16.13 1.62
N ARG A 16 -17.61 14.87 1.17
CA ARG A 16 -18.85 14.08 1.02
C ARG A 16 -18.56 12.60 1.31
N CYS A 17 -19.53 11.90 1.90
CA CYS A 17 -19.43 10.46 2.15
C CYS A 17 -19.73 9.70 0.84
N ASP A 18 -18.71 9.06 0.26
CA ASP A 18 -18.88 8.14 -0.88
C ASP A 18 -18.43 6.72 -0.49
N PRO A 19 -19.37 5.77 -0.32
CA PRO A 19 -19.04 4.42 0.09
C PRO A 19 -18.28 3.62 -0.98
N LYS A 20 -18.42 3.95 -2.27
CA LYS A 20 -17.71 3.25 -3.36
C LYS A 20 -16.23 3.62 -3.35
N ALA A 21 -15.92 4.91 -3.18
CA ALA A 21 -14.55 5.37 -3.05
C ALA A 21 -13.88 4.79 -1.79
N ALA A 22 -14.60 4.72 -0.68
CA ALA A 22 -14.11 4.09 0.54
C ALA A 22 -13.78 2.60 0.35
N MET A 23 -14.59 1.85 -0.41
CA MET A 23 -14.33 0.44 -0.73
C MET A 23 -13.03 0.26 -1.53
N ILE A 24 -12.74 1.17 -2.46
CA ILE A 24 -11.49 1.15 -3.25
C ILE A 24 -10.28 1.49 -2.38
N ILE A 25 -10.40 2.47 -1.48
CA ILE A 25 -9.29 2.83 -0.57
C ILE A 25 -9.04 1.70 0.43
N ALA A 26 -10.11 1.08 0.96
CA ALA A 26 -10.00 -0.05 1.88
C ALA A 26 -9.29 -1.26 1.23
N SER A 27 -9.53 -1.53 -0.05
CA SER A 27 -8.87 -2.63 -0.76
C SER A 27 -7.37 -2.40 -0.99
N GLN A 28 -6.90 -1.15 -1.04
CA GLN A 28 -5.47 -0.82 -1.13
C GLN A 28 -4.72 -1.12 0.17
N TYR A 29 -5.39 -1.07 1.31
CA TYR A 29 -4.80 -1.39 2.61
C TYR A 29 -5.01 -2.85 3.04
N GLY A 30 -6.05 -3.52 2.52
CA GLY A 30 -6.42 -4.89 2.92
C GLY A 30 -6.29 -5.98 1.84
N GLY A 31 -6.04 -5.62 0.57
CA GLY A 31 -5.90 -6.58 -0.54
C GLY A 31 -4.47 -7.09 -0.73
N LEU A 32 -4.31 -8.19 -1.48
CA LEU A 32 -3.02 -8.83 -1.79
C LEU A 32 -1.96 -7.89 -2.41
N TYR A 33 -2.35 -6.70 -2.87
CA TYR A 33 -1.50 -5.69 -3.52
C TYR A 33 -1.21 -4.46 -2.65
N SER A 34 -1.55 -4.49 -1.35
CA SER A 34 -1.12 -3.44 -0.41
C SER A 34 0.40 -3.33 -0.44
N ASP A 35 0.95 -2.12 -0.49
CA ASP A 35 2.36 -1.83 -0.84
C ASP A 35 3.44 -2.63 -0.10
N SER A 36 3.11 -3.27 1.03
CA SER A 36 3.95 -4.24 1.74
C SER A 36 4.22 -5.56 1.00
N SER A 37 3.34 -5.99 0.08
CA SER A 37 3.47 -7.28 -0.65
C SER A 37 4.27 -7.16 -1.95
N LYS A 38 4.42 -5.95 -2.48
CA LYS A 38 5.15 -5.65 -3.72
C LYS A 38 6.65 -5.96 -3.68
N PRO A 39 7.42 -5.64 -2.61
CA PRO A 39 8.86 -5.88 -2.66
C PRO A 39 9.17 -7.38 -2.76
N PHE A 40 8.42 -8.24 -2.07
CA PHE A 40 8.76 -9.66 -2.03
C PHE A 40 8.52 -10.37 -3.37
N PHE A 41 7.41 -10.10 -4.05
CA PHE A 41 7.06 -10.80 -5.29
C PHE A 41 7.86 -10.28 -6.50
N ILE A 42 8.13 -8.98 -6.57
CA ILE A 42 8.90 -8.36 -7.67
C ILE A 42 10.39 -8.68 -7.56
N ILE A 43 10.96 -8.71 -6.36
CA ILE A 43 12.36 -9.10 -6.15
C ILE A 43 12.57 -10.58 -6.53
N LEU A 44 11.63 -11.46 -6.16
CA LEU A 44 11.71 -12.89 -6.51
C LEU A 44 11.66 -13.09 -8.03
N PHE A 45 10.75 -12.41 -8.73
CA PHE A 45 10.65 -12.48 -10.19
C PHE A 45 11.90 -11.94 -10.89
N TYR A 46 12.45 -10.81 -10.45
CA TYR A 46 13.64 -10.24 -11.06
C TYR A 46 14.89 -11.11 -10.83
N SER A 47 15.04 -11.68 -9.63
CA SER A 47 16.17 -12.57 -9.30
C SER A 47 16.13 -13.89 -10.06
N ILE A 48 14.94 -14.46 -10.31
CA ILE A 48 14.80 -15.69 -11.11
C ILE A 48 15.18 -15.41 -12.56
N ASN A 49 14.67 -14.32 -13.17
CA ASN A 49 14.96 -14.01 -14.56
C ASN A 49 16.45 -13.64 -14.80
N PHE A 50 17.14 -13.06 -13.81
CA PHE A 50 18.57 -12.76 -13.89
C PHE A 50 19.47 -14.00 -13.74
N LEU A 51 19.01 -15.06 -13.06
CA LEU A 51 19.75 -16.32 -12.89
C LEU A 51 19.64 -17.27 -14.09
N PHE A 52 18.68 -17.02 -15.00
CA PHE A 52 18.44 -17.82 -16.21
C PHE A 52 18.87 -17.11 -17.52
N THR A 53 19.70 -16.06 -17.42
CA THR A 53 20.47 -15.46 -18.53
C THR A 53 21.95 -15.65 -18.26
#